data_AF-A0A3A8F5X1-F1
#
_entry.id   AF-A0A3A8F5X1-F1
#
_cell.length_a   1.000
_cell.length_b   1.000
_cell.length_c   1.000
_cell.angle_alpha   90.00
_cell.angle_beta   90.00
_cell.angle_gamma   90.00
#
_symmetry.space_group_name_H-M   'P 1'
#
loop_
_entity.id
_entity.type
_entity.pdbx_description
1 polymer ?
#
loop_
_entity_poly.entity_id
_entity_poly.type
_entity_poly.pdbx_seq_one_letter_code
_entity_poly.pdbx_strand_id
1 'polypeptide(L)'
;MKNDKLMLSLLGAVLLTACASNPISGSDSDGFSVIKMASHAKCMDEIESNPTWKLSSKLLSEDQKHKKKRQVCNCVGENSPKVLSKEQLALAAIDPKAKATFTALATTKTTAVCASEMLN
;
A
#
# COMPACT_ATOMS: atom_id res chain seq x y z
N MET A 1 52.66 1.43 -14.72
CA MET A 1 52.09 2.78 -14.95
C MET A 1 51.25 2.66 -16.21
N LYS A 2 49.97 2.33 -16.08
CA LYS A 2 48.78 3.16 -15.82
C LYS A 2 48.06 3.35 -17.17
N ASN A 3 46.96 2.62 -17.29
CA ASN A 3 46.18 2.39 -18.49
C ASN A 3 45.07 3.44 -18.52
N ASP A 4 45.12 4.38 -19.46
CA ASP A 4 44.10 5.42 -19.59
C ASP A 4 42.97 4.93 -20.50
N LYS A 5 42.05 4.18 -19.88
CA LYS A 5 40.67 4.00 -20.38
C LYS A 5 39.86 5.25 -19.99
N LEU A 6 39.77 6.21 -20.91
CA LEU A 6 38.78 7.29 -20.85
C LEU A 6 37.73 7.05 -21.92
N MET A 7 36.57 6.58 -21.47
CA MET A 7 35.33 7.37 -21.46
C MET A 7 34.59 7.33 -22.79
N LEU A 8 33.80 6.27 -22.96
CA LEU A 8 32.68 6.25 -23.89
C LEU A 8 31.40 5.92 -23.11
N SER A 9 30.72 7.01 -22.74
CA SER A 9 29.26 7.16 -22.75
C SER A 9 28.41 5.89 -22.83
N LEU A 10 27.72 5.55 -21.72
CA LEU A 10 26.32 5.12 -21.78
C LEU A 10 25.65 5.27 -20.41
N LEU A 11 25.23 6.49 -20.06
CA LEU A 11 24.27 6.69 -18.98
C LEU A 11 22.87 6.36 -19.48
N GLY A 12 22.23 5.39 -18.82
CA GLY A 12 20.85 5.53 -18.37
C GLY A 12 19.75 5.38 -19.41
N ALA A 13 19.42 4.13 -19.75
CA ALA A 13 18.05 3.76 -20.07
C ALA A 13 17.67 2.55 -19.22
N VAL A 14 17.29 2.80 -17.96
CA VAL A 14 16.51 1.83 -17.19
C VAL A 14 15.11 1.84 -17.80
N LEU A 15 14.87 0.91 -18.72
CA LEU A 15 13.52 0.58 -19.13
C LEU A 15 12.86 -0.13 -17.94
N LEU A 16 12.06 0.62 -17.17
CA LEU A 16 11.06 0.04 -16.30
C LEU A 16 10.06 -0.68 -17.21
N THR A 17 10.18 -1.99 -17.32
CA THR A 17 9.13 -2.85 -17.87
C THR A 17 7.88 -2.65 -17.01
N ALA A 18 6.94 -1.88 -17.53
CA ALA A 18 5.62 -1.72 -16.98
C ALA A 18 4.98 -3.10 -16.81
N CYS A 19 4.39 -3.36 -15.64
CA CYS A 19 3.63 -4.57 -15.39
C CYS A 19 2.56 -4.73 -16.47
N ALA A 20 2.47 -5.93 -17.06
CA ALA A 20 1.40 -6.29 -17.97
C ALA A 20 0.06 -5.97 -17.31
N SER A 21 -0.68 -5.03 -17.90
CA SER A 21 -2.06 -4.77 -17.54
C SER A 21 -2.87 -5.93 -18.11
N ASN A 22 -3.20 -6.92 -17.28
CA ASN A 22 -4.25 -7.86 -17.63
C ASN A 22 -5.56 -7.06 -17.74
N PRO A 23 -6.34 -7.18 -18.84
CA PRO A 23 -7.71 -6.69 -18.83
C PRO A 23 -8.50 -7.64 -17.93
N ILE A 24 -8.59 -7.31 -16.64
CA ILE A 24 -9.41 -8.05 -15.69
C ILE A 24 -10.84 -7.59 -15.90
N SER A 25 -11.62 -8.53 -16.44
CA SER A 25 -13.04 -8.44 -16.73
C SER A 25 -13.81 -7.99 -15.49
N GLY A 26 -14.45 -6.83 -15.60
CA GLY A 26 -15.30 -6.23 -14.58
C GLY A 26 -16.27 -7.23 -13.96
N SER A 27 -15.96 -7.63 -12.74
CA SER A 27 -16.87 -8.29 -11.82
C SER A 27 -16.79 -7.56 -10.49
N ASP A 28 -17.88 -7.50 -9.73
CA ASP A 28 -17.99 -6.74 -8.47
C ASP A 28 -16.88 -7.08 -7.41
N SER A 29 -16.09 -8.13 -7.64
CA SER A 29 -14.87 -8.50 -6.88
C SER A 29 -13.62 -7.65 -7.19
N ASP A 30 -13.60 -6.88 -8.27
CA ASP A 30 -12.39 -6.15 -8.71
C ASP A 30 -12.12 -4.93 -7.85
N GLY A 31 -13.15 -4.13 -7.55
CA GLY A 31 -13.01 -2.98 -6.66
C GLY A 31 -12.56 -3.37 -5.25
N PHE A 32 -13.10 -4.47 -4.73
CA PHE A 32 -12.76 -4.96 -3.39
C PHE A 32 -11.29 -5.37 -3.31
N SER A 33 -10.83 -6.21 -4.24
CA SER A 33 -9.44 -6.69 -4.28
C SER A 33 -8.45 -5.55 -4.55
N VAL A 34 -8.79 -4.64 -5.45
CA VAL A 34 -8.01 -3.44 -5.77
C VAL A 34 -7.82 -2.55 -4.54
N ILE A 35 -8.90 -2.23 -3.82
CA ILE A 35 -8.82 -1.40 -2.62
C ILE A 35 -8.09 -2.14 -1.49
N LYS A 36 -8.33 -3.45 -1.31
CA LYS A 36 -7.63 -4.27 -0.30
C LYS A 36 -6.11 -4.22 -0.50
N MET A 37 -5.64 -4.52 -1.71
CA MET A 37 -4.22 -4.53 -2.02
C MET A 37 -3.60 -3.14 -1.90
N ALA A 38 -4.27 -2.13 -2.48
CA ALA A 38 -3.76 -0.76 -2.46
C ALA A 38 -3.69 -0.17 -1.05
N SER A 39 -4.67 -0.49 -0.19
CA SER A 39 -4.71 0.01 1.19
C SER A 39 -3.68 -0.70 2.07
N HIS A 40 -3.45 -2.01 1.88
CA HIS A 40 -2.35 -2.71 2.52
C HIS A 40 -1.00 -2.08 2.15
N ALA A 41 -0.75 -1.87 0.85
CA ALA A 41 0.48 -1.26 0.36
C ALA A 41 0.69 0.16 0.95
N LYS A 42 -0.34 1.02 0.84
CA LYS A 42 -0.30 2.36 1.41
C LYS A 42 -0.03 2.35 2.92
N CYS A 43 -0.65 1.44 3.66
CA CYS A 43 -0.34 1.25 5.08
C CYS A 43 1.13 0.88 5.29
N MET A 44 1.68 -0.08 4.55
CA MET A 44 3.08 -0.48 4.70
C MET A 44 4.05 0.67 4.45
N ASP A 45 3.74 1.54 3.50
CA ASP A 45 4.54 2.71 3.15
C ASP A 45 4.45 3.82 4.21
N GLU A 46 3.25 4.04 4.79
CA GLU A 46 2.97 5.24 5.57
C GLU A 46 2.80 5.02 7.08
N ILE A 47 2.58 3.80 7.56
CA ILE A 47 2.23 3.51 8.97
C ILE A 47 3.31 3.98 9.96
N GLU A 48 4.58 4.01 9.56
CA GLU A 48 5.67 4.52 10.41
C GLU A 48 5.57 6.03 10.67
N SER A 49 4.83 6.77 9.85
CA SER A 49 4.50 8.17 10.08
C SER A 49 3.28 8.35 11.00
N ASN A 50 2.45 7.32 11.18
CA ASN A 50 1.20 7.38 11.93
C ASN A 50 1.46 7.60 13.45
N PRO A 51 0.84 8.61 14.09
CA PRO A 51 1.06 8.90 15.51
C PRO A 51 0.68 7.77 16.47
N THR A 52 -0.43 7.06 16.21
CA THR A 52 -0.87 5.91 17.02
C THR A 52 0.15 4.79 16.94
N TRP A 53 0.60 4.43 15.74
CA TRP A 53 1.66 3.44 15.54
C TRP A 53 2.95 3.86 16.27
N LYS A 54 3.40 5.11 16.09
CA LYS A 54 4.62 5.62 16.75
C LYS A 54 4.55 5.53 18.26
N LEU A 55 3.40 5.79 18.86
CA LEU A 55 3.22 5.71 20.31
C LEU A 55 3.17 4.27 20.79
N SER A 56 2.32 3.44 20.17
CA SER A 56 2.06 2.07 20.60
C SER A 56 3.22 1.12 20.30
N SER A 57 4.05 1.42 19.29
CA SER A 57 5.20 0.58 18.93
C SER A 57 6.50 0.91 19.69
N LYS A 58 6.52 1.92 20.57
CA LYS A 58 7.75 2.37 21.26
C LYS A 58 8.43 1.27 22.07
N LEU A 59 7.66 0.38 22.68
CA LEU A 59 8.16 -0.68 23.56
C LEU A 59 8.46 -1.99 22.81
N LEU A 60 8.21 -2.03 21.50
CA LEU A 60 8.48 -3.20 20.67
C LEU A 60 9.95 -3.21 20.22
N SER A 61 10.55 -4.40 20.18
CA SER A 61 11.81 -4.61 19.44
C SER A 61 11.59 -4.41 17.94
N GLU A 62 12.67 -4.23 17.17
CA GLU A 62 12.57 -4.07 15.71
C GLU A 62 11.91 -5.29 15.02
N ASP A 63 12.20 -6.51 15.48
CA ASP A 63 11.54 -7.72 14.98
C ASP A 63 10.03 -7.72 15.28
N GLN A 64 9.65 -7.30 16.49
CA GLN A 64 8.26 -7.17 16.89
C GLN A 64 7.56 -6.07 16.08
N LYS A 65 8.21 -4.93 15.84
CA LYS A 65 7.69 -3.86 14.97
C LYS A 65 7.44 -4.38 13.56
N HIS A 66 8.39 -5.10 12.96
CA HIS A 66 8.22 -5.64 11.61
C HIS A 66 7.04 -6.63 11.53
N LYS A 67 6.90 -7.51 12.53
CA LYS A 67 5.76 -8.44 12.62
C LYS A 67 4.44 -7.71 12.82
N LYS A 68 4.36 -6.79 13.79
CA LYS A 68 3.14 -6.03 14.11
C LYS A 68 2.74 -5.09 12.97
N LYS A 69 3.70 -4.50 12.25
CA LYS A 69 3.46 -3.66 11.07
C LYS A 69 2.70 -4.43 10.01
N ARG A 70 3.17 -5.64 9.67
CA ARG A 70 2.47 -6.53 8.74
C ARG A 70 1.08 -6.91 9.23
N GLN A 71 0.91 -7.20 10.53
CA GLN A 71 -0.40 -7.53 11.09
C GLN A 71 -1.39 -6.36 11.01
N VAL A 72 -0.97 -5.15 11.38
CA VAL A 72 -1.77 -3.92 11.25
C VAL A 72 -2.14 -3.67 9.80
N CYS A 73 -1.19 -3.74 8.87
CA CYS A 73 -1.47 -3.45 7.47
C CYS A 73 -2.28 -4.54 6.78
N ASN A 74 -2.17 -5.79 7.20
CA ASN A 74 -3.10 -6.85 6.80
C ASN A 74 -4.53 -6.51 7.25
N CYS A 75 -4.72 -6.13 8.52
CA CYS A 75 -6.02 -5.68 9.02
C CYS A 75 -6.58 -4.50 8.21
N VAL A 76 -5.72 -3.51 7.89
CA VAL A 76 -6.11 -2.37 7.06
C VAL A 76 -6.57 -2.82 5.68
N GLY A 77 -5.80 -3.69 5.02
CA GLY A 77 -6.19 -4.25 3.72
C GLY A 77 -7.54 -4.97 3.76
N GLU A 78 -7.76 -5.83 4.76
CA GLU A 78 -9.02 -6.59 4.89
C GLU A 78 -10.24 -5.70 5.17
N ASN A 79 -10.07 -4.63 5.94
CA ASN A 79 -11.19 -3.79 6.37
C ASN A 79 -11.44 -2.57 5.48
N SER A 80 -10.43 -2.10 4.75
CA SER A 80 -10.55 -0.93 3.87
C SER A 80 -11.68 -1.02 2.85
N PRO A 81 -11.86 -2.10 2.08
CA PRO A 81 -12.96 -2.16 1.13
C PRO A 81 -14.35 -2.22 1.80
N LYS A 82 -14.44 -2.64 3.07
CA LYS A 82 -15.71 -2.77 3.81
C LYS A 82 -16.30 -1.42 4.24
N VAL A 83 -15.50 -0.35 4.25
CA VAL A 83 -15.97 1.00 4.61
C VAL A 83 -16.41 1.83 3.40
N LEU A 84 -16.45 1.22 2.22
CA LEU A 84 -16.86 1.82 0.96
C LEU A 84 -18.18 1.24 0.48
N SER A 85 -18.94 2.05 -0.26
CA SER A 85 -20.13 1.60 -0.99
C SER A 85 -19.74 0.78 -2.22
N LYS A 86 -20.72 0.04 -2.77
CA LYS A 86 -20.50 -0.75 -3.99
C LYS A 86 -20.13 0.14 -5.17
N GLU A 87 -20.74 1.31 -5.27
CA GLU A 87 -20.50 2.29 -6.33
C GLU A 87 -19.07 2.85 -6.26
N GLN A 88 -18.57 3.12 -5.05
CA GLN A 88 -17.18 3.56 -4.84
C GLN A 88 -16.19 2.46 -5.21
N LEU A 89 -16.49 1.20 -4.87
CA LEU A 89 -15.65 0.05 -5.24
C LEU A 89 -15.65 -0.16 -6.76
N ALA A 90 -16.81 -0.12 -7.41
CA ALA A 90 -16.92 -0.24 -8.87
C ALA A 90 -16.14 0.89 -9.57
N LEU A 91 -16.27 2.13 -9.11
CA LEU A 91 -15.54 3.26 -9.67
C LEU A 91 -14.02 3.13 -9.43
N ALA A 92 -13.60 2.65 -8.26
CA ALA A 92 -12.18 2.36 -7.98
C ALA A 92 -11.59 1.27 -8.90
N ALA A 93 -12.41 0.36 -9.44
CA ALA A 93 -11.94 -0.69 -10.32
C ALA A 93 -11.55 -0.16 -11.70
N ILE A 94 -12.22 0.90 -12.18
CA ILE A 94 -12.09 1.39 -13.57
C ILE A 94 -11.42 2.78 -13.68
N ASP A 95 -11.38 3.56 -12.60
CA ASP A 95 -10.80 4.90 -12.58
C ASP A 95 -9.59 4.94 -11.61
N PRO A 96 -8.36 5.15 -12.13
CA PRO A 96 -7.15 5.23 -11.31
C PRO A 96 -7.15 6.37 -10.27
N LYS A 97 -7.79 7.49 -10.58
CA LYS A 97 -7.92 8.63 -9.66
C LYS A 97 -8.93 8.32 -8.56
N ALA A 98 -10.04 7.67 -8.91
CA ALA A 98 -11.01 7.20 -7.92
C ALA A 98 -10.38 6.14 -7.01
N LYS A 99 -9.64 5.18 -7.57
CA LYS A 99 -8.85 4.19 -6.82
C LYS A 99 -7.95 4.88 -5.79
N ALA A 100 -7.11 5.82 -6.21
CA ALA A 100 -6.20 6.52 -5.31
C ALA A 100 -6.96 7.26 -4.18
N THR A 101 -8.05 7.93 -4.53
CA THR A 101 -8.89 8.68 -3.58
C THR A 101 -9.53 7.75 -2.55
N PHE A 102 -10.16 6.66 -3.00
CA PHE A 102 -10.86 5.72 -2.12
C PHE A 102 -9.90 4.84 -1.32
N THR A 103 -8.73 4.47 -1.88
CA THR A 103 -7.66 3.84 -1.10
C THR A 103 -7.21 4.74 0.04
N ALA A 104 -6.97 6.03 -0.21
CA ALA A 104 -6.56 6.96 0.84
C ALA A 104 -7.64 7.09 1.93
N LEU A 105 -8.89 7.33 1.51
CA LEU A 105 -10.04 7.43 2.42
C LEU A 105 -10.21 6.18 3.28
N ALA A 106 -10.21 5.00 2.66
CA ALA A 106 -10.42 3.73 3.34
C ALA A 106 -9.27 3.41 4.30
N THR A 107 -8.02 3.58 3.86
CA THR A 107 -6.82 3.39 4.67
C THR A 107 -6.87 4.27 5.92
N THR A 108 -7.18 5.57 5.77
CA THR A 108 -7.31 6.49 6.90
C THR A 108 -8.38 6.03 7.90
N LYS A 109 -9.56 5.63 7.41
CA LYS A 109 -10.66 5.16 8.26
C LYS A 109 -10.31 3.91 9.06
N THR A 110 -9.53 2.99 8.51
CA THR A 110 -9.26 1.69 9.16
C THR A 110 -7.96 1.66 9.96
N THR A 111 -6.98 2.51 9.66
CA THR A 111 -5.64 2.44 10.27
C THR A 111 -5.67 2.59 11.78
N ALA A 112 -6.44 3.55 12.33
CA ALA A 112 -6.48 3.78 13.78
C ALA A 112 -7.08 2.59 14.55
N VAL A 113 -8.13 1.96 13.99
CA VAL A 113 -8.79 0.78 14.56
C VAL A 113 -7.83 -0.42 14.52
N CYS A 114 -7.27 -0.72 13.34
CA CYS A 114 -6.35 -1.84 13.17
C CYS A 114 -5.06 -1.68 13.98
N ALA A 115 -4.53 -0.46 14.12
CA ALA A 115 -3.38 -0.21 14.97
C ALA A 115 -3.69 -0.50 16.43
N SER A 116 -4.85 -0.06 16.92
CA SER A 116 -5.28 -0.33 18.31
C SER A 116 -5.50 -1.82 18.55
N GLU A 117 -6.27 -2.51 17.70
CA GLU A 117 -6.58 -3.94 17.85
C GLU A 117 -5.33 -4.83 17.86
N MET A 118 -4.33 -4.50 17.03
CA MET A 118 -3.16 -5.35 16.85
C MET A 118 -1.99 -4.99 17.79
N LEU A 119 -1.99 -3.79 18.39
CA LEU A 119 -0.91 -3.34 19.29
C LEU A 119 -1.29 -3.42 20.78
N ASN A 120 -2.56 -3.66 21.08
CA ASN A 120 -3.01 -4.06 22.42
C ASN A 120 -2.53 -5.48 22.78
#